data_AF-A0A8S1RZG9-F1
#
_entry.id   AF-A0A8S1RZG9-F1
#
_cell.length_a   1.000
_cell.length_b   1.000
_cell.length_c   1.000
_cell.angle_alpha   90.00
_cell.angle_beta   90.00
_cell.angle_gamma   90.00
#
_symmetry.space_group_name_H-M   'P 1'
#
loop_
_entity.id
_entity.type
_entity.pdbx_description
1 polymer ?
#
loop_
_entity_poly.entity_id
_entity_poly.type
_entity_poly.pdbx_seq_one_letter_code
_entity_poly.pdbx_strand_id
1 'polypeptide(L)'
;MFESLKNWLFHEDQGDFEQFKLISKQPKLRLPPNFAQQILDLELELENEKVNQKMVNDLLALYKLGTEYYGQNDDKKYKIFTEKASKLLMKSNVQKAFEPSQKHDSRDAISTAREFNQNNSLMRSMINRDLQKQEENILQRRQNRREILQSKQ
;
A
#
# COMPACT_ATOMS: atom_id res chain seq x y z
N MET A 1 6.19 -2.01 18.21
CA MET A 1 7.20 -3.03 17.83
C MET A 1 8.03 -2.56 16.65
N PHE A 2 7.43 -2.23 15.49
CA PHE A 2 8.15 -1.65 14.35
C PHE A 2 8.97 -0.40 14.69
N GLU A 3 8.36 0.62 15.30
CA GLU A 3 9.10 1.83 15.75
C GLU A 3 10.20 1.50 16.77
N SER A 4 10.00 0.50 17.62
CA SER A 4 11.02 0.06 18.58
C SER A 4 12.23 -0.61 17.89
N LEU A 5 11.97 -1.36 16.82
CA LEU A 5 13.01 -2.02 16.00
C LEU A 5 13.72 -1.02 15.08
N LYS A 6 12.98 -0.04 14.57
CA LYS A 6 13.50 1.10 13.82
C LYS A 6 14.40 1.95 14.70
N ASN A 7 13.96 2.31 15.90
CA ASN A 7 14.77 3.05 16.87
C ASN A 7 16.02 2.25 17.29
N TRP A 8 15.91 0.94 17.49
CA TRP A 8 17.07 0.06 17.74
C TRP A 8 18.12 0.12 16.62
N LEU A 9 17.67 0.24 15.37
CA LEU A 9 18.56 0.24 14.21
C LEU A 9 19.17 1.61 13.88
N PHE A 10 18.43 2.69 14.13
CA PHE A 10 18.78 4.06 13.73
C PHE A 10 19.13 4.98 14.90
N HIS A 11 19.45 4.47 16.09
CA HIS A 11 20.01 5.30 17.16
C HIS A 11 21.38 5.87 16.72
N GLU A 12 21.33 7.03 16.06
CA GLU A 12 22.43 7.97 15.84
C GLU A 12 22.67 8.77 17.12
N ASP A 13 23.18 8.10 18.17
CA ASP A 13 23.91 8.81 19.21
C ASP A 13 25.38 8.42 19.10
N GLN A 14 26.21 9.44 18.90
CA GLN A 14 27.66 9.35 18.88
C GLN A 14 28.14 8.87 20.26
N GLY A 15 28.23 7.56 20.45
CA GLY A 15 28.75 7.00 21.69
C GLY A 15 28.39 5.54 21.86
N ASP A 16 29.42 4.71 21.85
CA ASP A 16 29.42 3.37 22.43
C ASP A 16 28.66 2.25 21.71
N PHE A 17 29.37 1.70 20.72
CA PHE A 17 29.35 0.27 20.39
C PHE A 17 29.56 -0.66 21.62
N GLU A 18 29.93 -0.13 22.79
CA GLU A 18 29.99 -0.83 24.07
C GLU A 18 28.60 -1.20 24.63
N GLN A 19 27.49 -0.60 24.18
CA GLN A 19 26.16 -1.02 24.61
C GLN A 19 25.77 -2.43 24.10
N PHE A 20 26.30 -2.86 22.95
CA PHE A 20 26.11 -4.23 22.45
C PHE A 20 26.97 -5.26 23.18
N LYS A 21 28.13 -4.85 23.73
CA LYS A 21 28.96 -5.66 24.62
C LYS A 21 28.29 -5.92 25.98
N LEU A 22 27.43 -5.00 26.43
CA LEU A 22 26.74 -5.12 27.72
C LEU A 22 25.63 -6.19 27.74
N ILE A 23 25.19 -6.69 26.57
CA ILE A 23 24.19 -7.78 26.46
C ILE A 23 24.83 -9.18 26.67
N SER A 24 26.13 -9.24 27.00
CA SER A 24 26.88 -10.48 27.25
C SER A 24 26.46 -11.25 28.53
N LYS A 25 25.49 -10.75 29.31
CA LYS A 25 24.94 -11.44 30.49
C LYS A 25 23.62 -12.17 30.23
N GLN A 26 23.16 -12.26 28.98
CA GLN A 26 21.98 -13.06 28.65
C GLN A 26 22.34 -14.54 28.42
N PRO A 27 21.45 -15.49 28.76
CA PRO A 27 21.69 -16.91 28.50
C PRO A 27 22.08 -17.13 27.04
N LYS A 28 23.01 -18.06 26.78
CA LYS A 28 23.52 -18.38 25.43
C LYS A 28 22.34 -18.43 24.44
N LEU A 29 22.19 -17.38 23.62
CA LEU A 29 21.15 -17.32 22.61
C LEU A 29 21.37 -18.50 21.67
N ARG A 30 20.33 -19.31 21.47
CA ARG A 30 20.35 -20.37 20.47
C ARG A 30 19.51 -19.91 19.30
N LEU A 31 20.07 -20.00 18.11
CA LEU A 31 19.29 -19.81 16.90
C LEU A 31 18.22 -20.92 16.80
N PRO A 32 16.99 -20.60 16.41
CA PRO A 32 15.95 -21.59 16.20
C PRO A 32 16.35 -22.57 15.09
N PRO A 33 15.80 -23.79 15.10
CA PRO A 33 15.96 -24.72 13.98
C PRO A 33 15.43 -24.06 12.70
N ASN A 34 16.12 -24.29 11.58
CA ASN A 34 15.77 -23.72 10.28
C ASN A 34 15.84 -22.17 10.22
N PHE A 35 16.59 -21.52 11.11
CA PHE A 35 16.76 -20.06 11.12
C PHE A 35 17.08 -19.46 9.73
N ALA A 36 18.06 -20.04 9.03
CA ALA A 36 18.45 -19.57 7.70
C ALA A 36 17.34 -19.76 6.66
N GLN A 37 16.60 -20.87 6.75
CA GLN A 37 15.47 -21.14 5.86
C GLN A 37 14.32 -20.16 6.12
N GLN A 38 13.98 -19.90 7.38
CA GLN A 38 12.93 -18.94 7.74
C GLN A 38 13.26 -17.52 7.26
N ILE A 39 14.52 -17.10 7.37
CA ILE A 39 14.96 -15.82 6.80
C ILE A 39 14.78 -15.82 5.29
N LEU A 40 15.25 -16.87 4.61
CA LEU A 40 15.15 -16.95 3.16
C LEU A 40 13.70 -16.94 2.67
N ASP A 41 12.83 -17.72 3.30
CA ASP A 41 11.41 -17.80 2.96
C ASP A 41 10.74 -16.42 3.10
N LEU A 42 10.99 -15.73 4.22
CA LEU A 42 10.46 -14.38 4.43
C LEU A 42 11.09 -13.34 3.50
N GLU A 43 12.38 -13.45 3.16
CA GLU A 43 13.03 -12.58 2.18
C GLU A 43 12.36 -12.71 0.81
N LEU A 44 12.11 -13.94 0.36
CA LEU A 44 11.43 -14.22 -0.91
C LEU A 44 9.97 -13.74 -0.89
N GLU A 45 9.24 -14.00 0.18
CA GLU A 45 7.85 -13.56 0.28
C GLU A 45 7.72 -12.02 0.26
N LEU A 46 8.69 -11.31 0.84
CA LEU A 46 8.75 -9.83 0.87
C LEU A 46 9.26 -9.20 -0.43
N GLU A 47 9.66 -9.98 -1.43
CA GLU A 47 9.89 -9.47 -2.79
C GLU A 47 8.58 -9.25 -3.55
N ASN A 48 7.46 -9.83 -3.10
CA ASN A 48 6.15 -9.60 -3.70
C ASN A 48 5.61 -8.18 -3.38
N GLU A 49 4.71 -7.68 -4.24
CA GLU A 49 4.10 -6.34 -4.06
C GLU A 49 3.21 -6.24 -2.81
N LYS A 50 2.58 -7.35 -2.39
CA LYS A 50 1.69 -7.39 -1.23
C LYS A 50 2.45 -7.80 0.03
N VAL A 51 3.00 -6.81 0.71
CA VAL A 51 3.72 -6.99 1.97
C VAL A 51 2.78 -6.85 3.17
N ASN A 52 2.78 -7.85 4.06
CA ASN A 52 2.09 -7.77 5.34
C ASN A 52 3.04 -7.23 6.43
N GLN A 53 2.54 -6.30 7.25
CA GLN A 53 3.27 -5.80 8.43
C GLN A 53 3.79 -6.92 9.33
N LYS A 54 3.01 -8.01 9.49
CA LYS A 54 3.42 -9.15 10.30
C LYS A 54 4.71 -9.80 9.76
N MET A 55 4.80 -10.02 8.45
CA MET A 55 5.95 -10.66 7.80
C MET A 55 7.22 -9.82 7.95
N VAL A 56 7.10 -8.48 7.86
CA VAL A 56 8.23 -7.59 8.09
C VAL A 56 8.67 -7.62 9.55
N ASN A 57 7.72 -7.60 10.50
CA ASN A 57 8.06 -7.69 11.92
C ASN A 57 8.74 -9.03 12.25
N ASP A 58 8.26 -10.13 11.66
CA ASP A 58 8.84 -11.47 11.84
C ASP A 58 10.27 -11.53 11.27
N LEU A 59 10.51 -10.97 10.07
CA LEU A 59 11.86 -10.91 9.49
C LEU A 59 12.81 -10.00 10.30
N LEU A 60 12.33 -8.85 10.76
CA LEU A 60 13.13 -7.96 11.62
C LEU A 60 13.50 -8.62 12.94
N ALA A 61 12.60 -9.41 13.53
CA ALA A 61 12.88 -10.19 14.73
C ALA A 61 13.98 -11.23 14.49
N LEU A 62 13.96 -11.93 13.34
CA LEU A 62 15.01 -12.86 12.95
C LEU A 62 16.35 -12.16 12.71
N TYR A 63 16.36 -10.99 12.08
CA TYR A 63 17.58 -10.20 11.91
C TYR A 63 18.16 -9.71 13.22
N LYS A 64 17.31 -9.21 14.13
CA LYS A 64 17.74 -8.85 15.48
C LYS A 64 18.37 -10.04 16.20
N LEU A 65 17.73 -11.21 16.15
CA LEU A 65 18.26 -12.44 16.74
C LEU A 65 19.60 -12.85 16.11
N GLY A 66 19.74 -12.72 14.80
CA GLY A 66 21.01 -12.96 14.09
C GLY A 66 22.10 -12.00 14.53
N THR A 67 21.81 -10.70 14.60
CA THR A 67 22.75 -9.68 15.06
C THR A 67 23.20 -9.94 16.50
N GLU A 68 22.28 -10.27 17.40
CA GLU A 68 22.60 -10.57 18.80
C GLU A 68 23.43 -11.86 18.93
N TYR A 69 23.04 -12.93 18.22
CA TYR A 69 23.76 -14.21 18.26
C TYR A 69 25.18 -14.08 17.70
N TYR A 70 25.34 -13.52 16.50
CA TYR A 70 26.67 -13.39 15.89
C TYR A 70 27.51 -12.32 16.60
N GLY A 71 26.88 -11.30 17.19
CA GLY A 71 27.56 -10.31 18.03
C GLY A 71 28.13 -10.90 19.32
N GLN A 72 27.38 -11.77 20.01
CA GLN A 72 27.88 -12.48 21.19
C GLN A 72 29.05 -13.43 20.87
N ASN A 73 29.11 -13.95 19.64
CA ASN A 73 30.16 -14.86 19.18
C ASN A 73 31.33 -14.12 18.49
N ASP A 74 31.33 -12.78 18.49
CA ASP A 74 32.30 -11.92 17.78
C ASP A 74 32.45 -12.29 16.27
N ASP A 75 31.38 -12.83 15.68
CA ASP A 75 31.33 -13.20 14.27
C ASP A 75 30.85 -12.00 13.45
N LYS A 76 31.69 -11.53 12.52
CA LYS A 76 31.42 -10.39 11.62
C LYS A 76 30.10 -10.47 10.87
N LYS A 77 29.48 -11.65 10.77
CA LYS A 77 28.12 -11.83 10.23
C LYS A 77 27.08 -10.94 10.90
N TYR A 78 27.25 -10.52 12.16
CA TYR A 78 26.32 -9.59 12.80
C TYR A 78 26.13 -8.31 11.97
N LYS A 79 27.21 -7.82 11.31
CA LYS A 79 27.16 -6.64 10.43
C LYS A 79 26.25 -6.86 9.23
N ILE A 80 26.27 -8.08 8.67
CA ILE A 80 25.43 -8.47 7.53
C ILE A 80 23.95 -8.40 7.93
N PHE A 81 23.60 -8.92 9.12
CA PHE A 81 22.22 -8.88 9.61
C PHE A 81 21.75 -7.46 9.92
N THR A 82 22.62 -6.61 10.49
CA THR A 82 22.32 -5.19 10.70
C THR A 82 22.10 -4.45 9.36
N GLU A 83 22.95 -4.70 8.36
CA GLU A 83 22.81 -4.10 7.03
C GLU A 83 21.54 -4.57 6.33
N LYS A 84 21.24 -5.87 6.39
CA LYS A 84 19.99 -6.43 5.84
C LYS A 84 18.75 -5.85 6.49
N ALA A 85 18.76 -5.68 7.81
CA ALA A 85 17.67 -5.02 8.53
C ALA A 85 17.47 -3.57 8.06
N SER A 86 18.56 -2.83 7.84
CA SER A 86 18.51 -1.43 7.37
C SER A 86 17.93 -1.36 5.96
N LYS A 87 18.45 -2.18 5.05
CA LYS A 87 17.93 -2.28 3.67
C LYS A 87 16.45 -2.64 3.64
N LEU A 88 16.00 -3.55 4.52
CA LEU A 88 14.59 -3.94 4.60
C LEU A 88 13.69 -2.75 4.96
N LEU A 89 14.06 -1.95 5.95
CA LEU A 89 13.30 -0.77 6.37
C LEU A 89 13.29 0.36 5.33
N MET A 90 14.28 0.37 4.42
CA MET A 90 14.33 1.31 3.31
C MET A 90 13.50 0.88 2.09
N LYS A 91 13.02 -0.39 2.03
CA LYS A 91 12.21 -0.84 0.89
C LYS A 91 10.86 -0.13 0.86
N SER A 92 10.45 0.32 -0.33
CA SER A 92 9.21 1.09 -0.51
C SER A 92 7.94 0.29 -0.19
N ASN A 93 7.92 -1.02 -0.50
CA ASN A 93 6.82 -1.92 -0.17
C ASN A 93 6.67 -2.12 1.35
N VAL A 94 7.78 -2.14 2.08
CA VAL A 94 7.80 -2.18 3.54
C VAL A 94 7.30 -0.86 4.12
N GLN A 95 7.79 0.29 3.64
CA GLN A 95 7.33 1.60 4.10
C GLN A 95 5.82 1.77 3.93
N LYS A 96 5.29 1.42 2.74
CA LYS A 96 3.85 1.42 2.46
C LYS A 96 3.06 0.48 3.38
N ALA A 97 3.63 -0.65 3.77
CA ALA A 97 2.97 -1.58 4.68
C ALA A 97 2.78 -0.96 6.08
N PHE A 98 3.69 -0.08 6.54
CA PHE A 98 3.63 0.56 7.87
C PHE A 98 3.09 1.98 7.86
N GLU A 99 2.78 2.56 6.70
CA GLU A 99 2.07 3.83 6.64
C GLU A 99 0.73 3.67 7.36
N PRO A 100 0.46 4.49 8.40
CA PRO A 100 -0.86 4.51 9.02
C PRO A 100 -1.83 4.82 7.89
N SER A 101 -2.85 3.98 7.73
CA SER A 101 -3.81 4.09 6.63
C SER A 101 -4.42 5.49 6.60
N GLN A 102 -3.76 6.41 5.91
CA GLN A 102 -4.35 7.57 5.28
C GLN A 102 -5.24 6.99 4.20
N LYS A 103 -6.39 6.42 4.61
CA LYS A 103 -7.54 6.05 3.79
C LYS A 103 -7.15 5.82 2.32
N HIS A 104 -6.36 4.79 2.04
CA HIS A 104 -5.99 4.46 0.66
C HIS A 104 -7.01 3.50 0.02
N ASP A 105 -8.23 3.46 0.57
CA ASP A 105 -9.41 2.86 -0.07
C ASP A 105 -10.08 3.79 -1.10
N SER A 106 -9.47 4.90 -1.51
CA SER A 106 -10.20 5.84 -2.39
C SER A 106 -9.34 6.68 -3.34
N ARG A 107 -8.30 6.14 -3.97
CA ARG A 107 -7.71 6.82 -5.14
C ARG A 107 -7.83 6.06 -6.46
N ASP A 108 -7.81 4.72 -6.42
CA ASP A 108 -8.02 3.94 -7.66
C ASP A 108 -9.51 3.58 -7.91
N ALA A 109 -10.39 3.74 -6.90
CA ALA A 109 -11.84 3.60 -7.09
C ALA A 109 -12.57 4.94 -7.35
N ILE A 110 -11.96 6.09 -7.04
CA ILE A 110 -12.59 7.42 -7.26
C ILE A 110 -12.42 7.91 -8.71
N SER A 111 -11.37 7.51 -9.43
CA SER A 111 -11.21 7.85 -10.85
C SER A 111 -12.33 7.24 -11.69
N THR A 112 -12.63 5.95 -11.50
CA THR A 112 -13.71 5.28 -12.23
C THR A 112 -15.11 5.77 -11.79
N ALA A 113 -15.31 6.07 -10.50
CA ALA A 113 -16.62 6.54 -10.00
C ALA A 113 -16.96 7.96 -10.45
N ARG A 114 -15.98 8.88 -10.55
CA ARG A 114 -16.21 10.23 -11.09
C ARG A 114 -16.46 10.22 -12.60
N GLU A 115 -15.74 9.39 -13.36
CA GLU A 115 -15.99 9.24 -14.79
C GLU A 115 -17.34 8.57 -15.09
N PHE A 116 -17.78 7.62 -14.27
CA PHE A 116 -19.10 6.98 -14.43
C PHE A 116 -20.26 7.95 -14.16
N ASN A 117 -20.10 8.86 -13.19
CA ASN A 117 -21.14 9.85 -12.85
C ASN A 117 -21.23 10.99 -13.88
N GLN A 118 -20.10 11.45 -14.43
CA GLN A 118 -20.08 12.45 -15.50
C GLN A 118 -20.65 11.90 -16.82
N ASN A 119 -20.32 10.65 -17.17
CA ASN A 119 -20.88 10.01 -18.36
C ASN A 119 -22.40 9.82 -18.27
N ASN A 120 -22.93 9.49 -17.08
CA ASN A 120 -24.38 9.35 -16.89
C ASN A 120 -25.12 10.70 -16.99
N SER A 121 -24.50 11.80 -16.52
CA SER A 121 -25.04 13.16 -16.67
C SER A 121 -25.07 13.62 -18.13
N LEU A 122 -23.99 13.40 -18.88
CA LEU A 122 -23.93 13.75 -20.31
C LEU A 122 -24.90 12.90 -21.14
N MET A 123 -25.00 11.60 -20.87
CA MET A 123 -25.92 10.71 -21.57
C MET A 123 -27.39 11.06 -21.30
N ARG A 124 -27.76 11.39 -20.04
CA ARG A 124 -29.09 11.93 -19.70
C ARG A 124 -29.38 13.27 -20.38
N SER A 125 -28.40 14.16 -20.46
CA SER A 125 -28.55 15.45 -21.15
C SER A 125 -28.81 15.27 -22.65
N MET A 126 -28.09 14.35 -23.31
CA MET A 126 -28.33 14.02 -24.72
C MET A 126 -29.72 13.41 -24.94
N ILE A 127 -30.12 12.43 -24.12
CA ILE A 127 -31.44 11.79 -24.22
C ILE A 127 -32.57 12.81 -24.02
N ASN A 128 -32.46 13.70 -23.04
CA ASN A 128 -33.47 14.73 -22.80
C ASN A 128 -33.56 15.73 -23.96
N ARG A 129 -32.42 16.08 -24.57
CA ARG A 129 -32.36 17.02 -25.70
C ARG A 129 -32.99 16.44 -26.96
N ASP A 130 -32.76 15.15 -27.23
CA ASP A 130 -33.36 14.46 -28.38
C ASP A 130 -34.87 14.26 -28.19
N LEU A 131 -35.31 13.96 -26.96
CA LEU A 131 -36.72 13.84 -26.63
C LEU A 131 -37.47 15.17 -26.84
N GLN A 132 -36.90 16.30 -26.40
CA GLN A 132 -37.47 17.63 -26.62
C GLN A 132 -37.61 17.97 -28.10
N LYS A 133 -36.58 17.70 -28.92
CA LYS A 133 -36.66 17.91 -30.36
C LYS A 133 -37.74 17.05 -31.02
N GLN A 134 -37.93 15.82 -30.55
CA GLN A 134 -38.95 14.93 -31.07
C GLN A 134 -40.36 15.43 -30.72
N GLU A 135 -40.58 15.92 -29.49
CA GLU A 135 -41.84 16.52 -29.06
C GLU A 135 -42.19 17.78 -29.85
N GLU A 136 -41.22 18.68 -30.07
CA GLU A 136 -41.41 19.87 -30.90
C GLU A 136 -41.81 19.51 -32.33
N ASN A 137 -41.14 18.52 -32.94
CA ASN A 137 -41.47 18.08 -34.30
C ASN A 137 -42.90 17.50 -34.38
N ILE A 138 -43.33 16.74 -33.37
CA ILE A 138 -44.68 16.18 -33.29
C ILE A 138 -45.73 17.28 -33.14
N LEU A 139 -45.47 18.29 -32.30
CA LEU A 139 -46.38 19.42 -32.10
C LEU A 139 -46.52 20.26 -33.38
N GLN A 140 -45.41 20.53 -34.07
CA GLN A 140 -45.42 21.30 -35.30
C GLN A 140 -46.18 20.58 -36.43
N ARG A 141 -46.01 19.25 -36.56
CA ARG A 141 -46.82 18.45 -37.49
C ARG A 141 -48.31 18.49 -37.15
N ARG A 142 -48.67 18.49 -35.85
CA ARG A 142 -50.07 18.60 -35.41
C ARG A 142 -50.65 19.98 -35.72
N GLN A 143 -49.89 21.06 -35.53
CA GLN A 143 -50.30 22.41 -35.88
C GLN A 143 -50.49 22.58 -37.38
N ASN A 144 -49.50 22.20 -38.20
CA ASN A 144 -49.62 22.25 -39.65
C ASN A 144 -50.84 21.46 -40.14
N ARG A 145 -51.12 20.29 -39.54
CA ARG A 145 -52.32 19.51 -39.89
C ARG A 145 -53.63 20.22 -39.51
N ARG A 146 -53.67 20.96 -38.40
CA ARG A 146 -54.85 21.77 -38.01
C ARG A 146 -55.04 22.96 -38.95
N GLU A 147 -53.97 23.66 -39.30
CA GLU A 147 -54.02 24.78 -40.25
C GLU A 147 -54.50 24.33 -41.64
N ILE A 148 -54.00 23.19 -42.14
CA ILE A 148 -54.45 22.59 -43.41
C ILE A 148 -55.95 22.23 -43.37
N LEU A 149 -56.47 21.80 -42.22
CA LEU A 149 -57.90 21.47 -42.07
C LEU A 149 -58.78 22.73 -41.94
N GLN A 150 -58.26 23.82 -41.40
CA GLN A 150 -58.97 25.09 -41.28
C GLN A 150 -58.96 25.91 -42.59
N SER A 151 -57.91 25.81 -43.41
CA SER A 151 -57.86 26.45 -44.74
C SER A 151 -58.63 25.71 -45.85
N LYS A 152 -59.28 24.58 -45.53
CA LYS A 152 -60.11 23.80 -46.48
C LYS A 152 -61.62 23.94 -46.24
N GLN A 153 -62.04 24.83 -45.35
CA GLN A 153 -63.42 25.32 -45.23
C GLN A 153 -63.56 26.66 -45.93
#